data_AF-A0A250DSC6-F1
#
_entry.id   AF-A0A250DSC6-F1
#
_cell.length_a   1.000
_cell.length_b   1.000
_cell.length_c   1.000
_cell.angle_alpha   90.00
_cell.angle_beta   90.00
_cell.angle_gamma   90.00
#
_symmetry.space_group_name_H-M   'P 1'
#
loop_
_entity.id
_entity.type
_entity.pdbx_description
1 polymer ?
#
loop_
_entity_poly.entity_id
_entity_poly.type
_entity_poly.pdbx_seq_one_letter_code
_entity_poly.pdbx_strand_id
1 'polypeptide(L)'
;MGQAKIPEVMRFLKSELDKLLERAKPAKLDGATDTANTLAHSAKPLLRLDYEVAVKRRVGGKVQSMRAAGKSEEEIAKAANAERRALGKEFKDKTDPELREVIYKRNQALYGDPLGPKYEDLKRGYVIHPKTRERVNVGKGNPKTDAQIIEGAQNAGGDDMPWDLIMEF
;
A
#
# COMPACT_ATOMS: atom_id res chain seq x y z
N MET A 1 13.56 -8.12 -14.88
CA MET A 1 12.62 -7.56 -13.89
C MET A 1 11.86 -8.72 -13.26
N GLY A 2 12.13 -9.04 -12.00
CA GLY A 2 11.51 -10.18 -11.32
C GLY A 2 10.08 -9.86 -10.91
N GLN A 3 9.10 -10.44 -11.58
CA GLN A 3 7.76 -10.54 -11.02
C GLN A 3 7.87 -11.41 -9.77
N ALA A 4 7.84 -10.79 -8.59
CA ALA A 4 7.79 -11.54 -7.35
C ALA A 4 6.46 -12.32 -7.36
N LYS A 5 6.55 -13.64 -7.50
CA LYS A 5 5.38 -14.51 -7.63
C LYS A 5 4.66 -14.54 -6.28
N ILE A 6 3.35 -14.24 -6.30
CA ILE A 6 2.48 -14.53 -5.17
C ILE A 6 2.59 -16.03 -4.85
N PRO A 7 2.67 -16.44 -3.57
CA PRO A 7 2.73 -17.84 -3.18
C PRO A 7 1.68 -18.66 -3.91
N GLU A 8 2.07 -19.81 -4.43
CA GLU A 8 1.17 -20.68 -5.21
C GLU A 8 -0.03 -21.13 -4.40
N VAL A 9 0.19 -21.40 -3.11
CA VAL A 9 -0.86 -21.74 -2.14
C VAL A 9 -1.92 -20.65 -2.06
N MET A 10 -1.53 -19.38 -1.98
CA MET A 10 -2.48 -18.25 -1.94
C MET A 10 -3.32 -18.14 -3.20
N ARG A 11 -2.71 -18.34 -4.38
CA ARG A 11 -3.43 -18.33 -5.66
C ARG A 11 -4.43 -19.49 -5.76
N PHE A 12 -4.01 -20.68 -5.32
CA PHE A 12 -4.89 -21.85 -5.27
C PHE A 12 -6.07 -21.61 -4.33
N LEU A 13 -5.82 -21.15 -3.10
CA LEU A 13 -6.86 -20.86 -2.12
C LEU A 13 -7.85 -19.80 -2.63
N LYS A 14 -7.36 -18.73 -3.28
CA LYS A 14 -8.23 -17.71 -3.88
C LYS A 14 -9.15 -18.31 -4.95
N SER A 15 -8.59 -19.11 -5.86
CA SER A 15 -9.35 -19.81 -6.90
C SER A 15 -10.44 -20.72 -6.30
N GLU A 16 -10.12 -21.48 -5.24
CA GLU A 16 -11.11 -22.34 -4.60
C GLU A 16 -12.20 -21.54 -3.87
N LEU A 17 -11.83 -20.43 -3.22
CA LEU A 17 -12.82 -19.53 -2.61
C LEU A 17 -13.75 -18.92 -3.67
N ASP A 18 -13.21 -18.42 -4.79
CA ASP A 18 -14.02 -17.81 -5.85
C ASP A 18 -15.03 -18.82 -6.42
N LYS A 19 -14.62 -20.07 -6.66
CA LYS A 19 -15.53 -21.16 -7.07
C LYS A 19 -16.63 -21.45 -6.04
N LEU A 20 -16.31 -21.35 -4.75
CA LEU A 20 -17.31 -21.53 -3.68
C LEU A 20 -18.30 -20.37 -3.65
N LEU A 21 -17.81 -19.14 -3.82
CA LEU A 21 -18.63 -17.93 -3.84
C LEU A 21 -19.56 -17.87 -5.05
N GLU A 22 -19.11 -18.30 -6.22
CA GLU A 22 -19.96 -18.43 -7.41
C GLU A 22 -21.14 -19.41 -7.19
N ARG A 23 -20.91 -20.46 -6.38
CA ARG A 23 -21.93 -21.44 -6.02
C ARG A 23 -22.82 -20.98 -4.87
N ALA A 24 -22.33 -20.07 -4.04
CA ALA A 24 -23.08 -19.53 -2.92
C ALA A 24 -24.11 -18.52 -3.45
N LYS A 25 -25.39 -18.78 -3.19
CA LYS A 25 -26.42 -17.75 -3.39
C LYS A 25 -26.15 -16.63 -2.38
N PRO A 26 -26.11 -15.35 -2.79
CA PRO A 26 -25.94 -14.25 -1.85
C PRO A 26 -27.06 -14.34 -0.80
N ALA A 27 -26.68 -14.31 0.48
CA ALA A 27 -27.64 -14.22 1.54
C ALA A 27 -28.44 -12.92 1.36
N LYS A 28 -29.75 -13.03 1.16
CA LYS A 28 -30.64 -11.87 1.27
C LYS A 28 -30.74 -11.54 2.75
N LEU A 29 -30.02 -10.50 3.16
CA LEU A 29 -30.16 -9.90 4.47
C LEU A 29 -31.05 -8.67 4.29
N ASP A 30 -32.31 -8.79 4.69
CA ASP A 30 -33.22 -7.66 4.75
C ASP A 30 -32.78 -6.77 5.93
N GLY A 31 -32.00 -5.74 5.64
CA GLY A 31 -31.67 -4.70 6.61
C GLY A 31 -32.86 -3.76 6.83
N ALA A 32 -32.90 -3.06 7.98
CA ALA A 32 -33.94 -2.08 8.32
C ALA A 32 -34.02 -0.85 7.39
N THR A 33 -33.23 -0.84 6.33
CA THR A 33 -33.24 0.12 5.23
C THR A 33 -33.35 -0.70 3.96
N ASP A 34 -34.34 -0.45 3.10
CA ASP A 34 -34.60 -1.14 1.82
C ASP A 34 -33.42 -1.09 0.80
N THR A 35 -32.24 -0.62 1.21
CA THR A 35 -30.99 -0.79 0.49
C THR A 35 -30.44 -2.19 0.70
N ALA A 36 -30.64 -3.04 -0.31
CA ALA A 36 -29.90 -4.28 -0.47
C ALA A 36 -28.39 -3.99 -0.52
N ASN A 37 -27.70 -4.14 0.61
CA ASN A 37 -26.25 -4.13 0.66
C ASN A 37 -25.74 -5.48 0.16
N THR A 38 -25.57 -5.61 -1.15
CA THR A 38 -24.68 -6.63 -1.67
C THR A 38 -23.26 -6.25 -1.25
N LEU A 39 -22.71 -6.95 -0.27
CA LEU A 39 -21.27 -6.94 -0.02
C LEU A 39 -20.62 -7.54 -1.27
N ALA A 40 -20.34 -6.71 -2.27
CA ALA A 40 -19.45 -7.09 -3.34
C ALA A 40 -18.14 -7.48 -2.68
N HIS A 41 -17.66 -8.71 -2.91
CA HIS A 41 -16.33 -9.07 -2.46
C HIS A 41 -15.35 -8.06 -3.04
N SER A 42 -14.72 -7.29 -2.16
CA SER A 42 -13.62 -6.43 -2.58
C SER A 42 -12.59 -7.33 -3.25
N ALA A 43 -12.19 -6.96 -4.46
CA ALA A 43 -11.08 -7.61 -5.13
C ALA A 43 -9.79 -7.50 -4.29
N LYS A 44 -9.68 -6.48 -3.42
CA LYS A 44 -8.55 -6.33 -2.51
C LYS A 44 -8.78 -7.04 -1.18
N PRO A 45 -7.74 -7.66 -0.60
CA PRO A 45 -7.74 -8.19 0.76
C PRO A 45 -8.14 -7.12 1.82
N LEU A 46 -8.77 -7.50 2.94
CA LEU A 46 -9.33 -6.57 3.95
C LEU A 46 -8.25 -5.73 4.64
N LEU A 47 -7.16 -6.32 5.11
CA LEU A 47 -5.97 -5.66 5.64
C LEU A 47 -5.37 -4.67 4.62
N ARG A 48 -5.46 -4.97 3.31
CA ARG A 48 -5.10 -3.99 2.27
C ARG A 48 -6.07 -2.80 2.25
N LEU A 49 -7.37 -3.01 2.35
CA LEU A 49 -8.35 -1.92 2.45
C LEU A 49 -8.18 -1.11 3.74
N ASP A 50 -7.96 -1.77 4.87
CA ASP A 50 -7.70 -1.13 6.16
C ASP A 50 -6.44 -0.27 6.10
N TYR A 51 -5.39 -0.72 5.41
CA TYR A 51 -4.20 0.08 5.17
C TYR A 51 -4.53 1.35 4.36
N GLU A 52 -5.32 1.23 3.30
CA GLU A 52 -5.73 2.39 2.47
C GLU A 52 -6.50 3.42 3.29
N VAL A 53 -7.45 2.96 4.11
CA VAL A 53 -8.20 3.81 5.03
C VAL A 53 -7.29 4.43 6.09
N ALA A 54 -6.37 3.65 6.68
CA ALA A 54 -5.43 4.14 7.67
C ALA A 54 -4.50 5.22 7.11
N VAL A 55 -4.00 5.06 5.88
CA VAL A 55 -3.20 6.08 5.19
C VAL A 55 -4.00 7.36 5.01
N LYS A 56 -5.22 7.29 4.48
CA LYS A 56 -6.07 8.47 4.28
C LYS A 56 -6.35 9.19 5.60
N ARG A 57 -6.70 8.45 6.65
CA ARG A 57 -7.07 9.03 7.94
C ARG A 57 -5.86 9.57 8.71
N ARG A 58 -4.83 8.77 8.93
CA ARG A 58 -3.69 9.13 9.78
C ARG A 58 -2.72 10.08 9.08
N VAL A 59 -2.35 9.81 7.83
CA VAL A 59 -1.46 10.72 7.09
C VAL A 59 -2.19 12.00 6.74
N GLY A 60 -3.43 11.91 6.26
CA GLY A 60 -4.26 13.09 5.97
C GLY A 60 -4.50 13.96 7.20
N GLY A 61 -4.87 13.36 8.33
CA GLY A 61 -5.06 14.07 9.60
C GLY A 61 -3.78 14.75 10.09
N LYS A 62 -2.62 14.07 9.98
CA LYS A 62 -1.31 14.63 10.32
C LYS A 62 -0.96 15.84 9.44
N VAL A 63 -1.17 15.73 8.13
CA VAL A 63 -0.95 16.84 7.18
C VAL A 63 -1.83 18.04 7.53
N GLN A 64 -3.12 17.82 7.80
CA GLN A 64 -4.05 18.89 8.17
C GLN A 64 -3.64 19.57 9.48
N SER A 65 -3.30 18.79 10.51
CA SER A 65 -2.83 19.30 11.79
C SER A 65 -1.57 20.15 11.65
N MET A 66 -0.59 19.69 10.88
CA MET A 66 0.66 20.43 10.67
C MET A 66 0.45 21.71 9.85
N ARG A 67 -0.45 21.70 8.86
CA ARG A 67 -0.84 22.92 8.13
C ARG A 67 -1.48 23.96 9.06
N ALA A 68 -2.40 23.52 9.91
CA ALA A 68 -3.03 24.40 10.91
C ALA A 68 -2.01 24.98 11.89
N ALA A 69 -0.94 24.24 12.18
CA ALA A 69 0.18 24.69 13.01
C ALA A 69 1.22 25.57 12.27
N GLY A 70 0.96 25.96 11.01
CA GLY A 70 1.84 26.83 10.23
C GLY A 70 3.18 26.20 9.84
N LYS A 71 3.27 24.87 9.79
CA LYS A 71 4.49 24.15 9.41
C LYS A 71 4.84 24.36 7.94
N SER A 72 6.14 24.36 7.65
CA SER A 72 6.63 24.45 6.27
C SER A 72 6.25 23.20 5.46
N GLU A 73 6.16 23.35 4.13
CA GLU A 73 5.85 22.19 3.27
C GLU A 73 6.90 21.08 3.40
N GLU A 74 8.18 21.42 3.54
CA GLU A 74 9.24 20.43 3.74
C GLU A 74 9.05 19.62 5.02
N GLU A 75 8.75 20.28 6.15
CA GLU A 75 8.45 19.60 7.42
C GLU A 75 7.24 18.67 7.27
N ILE A 76 6.17 19.14 6.61
CA ILE A 76 4.97 18.34 6.37
C ILE A 76 5.28 17.15 5.45
N ALA A 77 6.05 17.34 4.39
CA ALA A 77 6.43 16.28 3.44
C ALA A 77 7.26 15.19 4.11
N LYS A 78 8.26 15.57 4.90
CA LYS A 78 9.08 14.64 5.70
C LYS A 78 8.21 13.85 6.68
N ALA A 79 7.35 14.54 7.42
CA ALA A 79 6.49 13.92 8.43
C ALA A 79 5.41 13.00 7.82
N ALA A 80 4.81 13.40 6.70
CA ALA A 80 3.79 12.61 5.99
C ALA A 80 4.40 11.35 5.36
N ASN A 81 5.56 11.46 4.70
CA ASN A 81 6.27 10.30 4.16
C ASN A 81 6.68 9.33 5.27
N ALA A 82 7.22 9.84 6.38
CA ALA A 82 7.58 9.03 7.53
C ALA A 82 6.37 8.30 8.12
N GLU A 83 5.23 8.98 8.29
CA GLU A 83 3.98 8.36 8.78
C GLU A 83 3.50 7.25 7.85
N ARG A 84 3.49 7.50 6.53
CA ARG A 84 3.10 6.51 5.53
C ARG A 84 4.02 5.29 5.55
N ARG A 85 5.33 5.48 5.75
CA ARG A 85 6.29 4.37 5.90
C ARG A 85 6.05 3.58 7.19
N ALA A 86 5.75 4.26 8.30
CA ALA A 86 5.45 3.61 9.58
C ALA A 86 4.17 2.76 9.50
N LEU A 87 3.10 3.30 8.91
CA LEU A 87 1.88 2.55 8.59
C LEU A 87 2.17 1.35 7.68
N GLY A 88 2.97 1.57 6.64
CA GLY A 88 3.38 0.51 5.74
C GLY A 88 4.12 -0.62 6.46
N LYS A 89 4.88 -0.33 7.53
CA LYS A 89 5.50 -1.35 8.38
C LYS A 89 4.46 -2.06 9.26
N GLU A 90 3.63 -1.29 9.95
CA GLU A 90 2.58 -1.81 10.86
C GLU A 90 1.67 -2.83 10.14
N PHE A 91 1.20 -2.50 8.93
CA PHE A 91 0.34 -3.39 8.16
C PHE A 91 1.07 -4.59 7.58
N LYS A 92 2.34 -4.44 7.20
CA LYS A 92 3.17 -5.59 6.80
C LYS A 92 3.39 -6.53 7.96
N ASP A 93 3.57 -6.04 9.19
CA ASP A 93 3.76 -6.88 10.37
C ASP A 93 2.51 -7.72 10.69
N LYS A 94 1.32 -7.24 10.30
CA LYS A 94 0.04 -7.96 10.36
C LYS A 94 -0.24 -8.88 9.16
N THR A 95 0.49 -8.69 8.06
CA THR A 95 0.33 -9.49 6.83
C THR A 95 0.92 -10.88 7.04
N ASP A 96 0.30 -11.89 6.41
CA ASP A 96 0.83 -13.25 6.34
C ASP A 96 2.36 -13.26 6.08
N PRO A 97 3.16 -14.03 6.83
CA PRO A 97 4.62 -13.99 6.74
C PRO A 97 5.18 -14.22 5.33
N GLU A 98 4.60 -15.12 4.53
CA GLU A 98 5.07 -15.41 3.18
C GLU A 98 4.81 -14.23 2.25
N LEU A 99 3.60 -13.66 2.31
CA LEU A 99 3.25 -12.49 1.53
C LEU A 99 4.05 -11.25 1.97
N ARG A 100 4.25 -11.07 3.27
CA ARG A 100 5.09 -10.01 3.84
C ARG A 100 6.50 -10.08 3.29
N GLU A 101 7.08 -11.27 3.22
CA GLU A 101 8.43 -11.48 2.68
C GLU A 101 8.48 -11.16 1.18
N VAL A 102 7.46 -11.54 0.41
CA VAL A 102 7.33 -11.16 -1.01
C VAL A 102 7.34 -9.64 -1.17
N ILE A 103 6.55 -8.93 -0.36
CA ILE A 103 6.46 -7.46 -0.40
C ILE A 103 7.81 -6.82 -0.01
N TYR A 104 8.47 -7.30 1.04
CA TYR A 104 9.77 -6.79 1.47
C TYR A 104 10.86 -7.04 0.44
N LYS A 105 10.94 -8.26 -0.13
CA LYS A 105 11.92 -8.61 -1.17
C LYS A 105 11.74 -7.75 -2.42
N ARG A 106 10.49 -7.51 -2.84
CA ARG A 106 10.19 -6.62 -3.97
C ARG A 106 10.72 -5.21 -3.72
N ASN A 107 10.38 -4.61 -2.58
CA ASN A 107 10.84 -3.26 -2.24
C ASN A 107 12.36 -3.19 -2.10
N GLN A 108 12.96 -4.19 -1.47
CA GLN A 108 14.40 -4.31 -1.33
C GLN A 108 15.11 -4.41 -2.69
N ALA A 109 14.57 -5.17 -3.63
CA ALA A 109 15.15 -5.32 -4.96
C ALA A 109 15.01 -4.05 -5.82
N LEU A 110 13.88 -3.34 -5.69
CA LEU A 110 13.62 -2.12 -6.47
C LEU A 110 14.35 -0.91 -5.89
N TYR A 111 14.31 -0.72 -4.58
CA TYR A 111 14.73 0.52 -3.95
C TYR A 111 15.92 0.36 -3.02
N GLY A 112 16.30 -0.87 -2.67
CA GLY A 112 17.31 -1.09 -1.65
C GLY A 112 16.81 -0.86 -0.23
N ASP A 113 15.53 -0.57 -0.05
CA ASP A 113 14.87 -0.30 1.22
C ASP A 113 13.55 -1.09 1.29
N PRO A 114 13.35 -1.93 2.32
CA PRO A 114 12.18 -2.81 2.42
C PRO A 114 10.86 -2.05 2.59
N LEU A 115 10.90 -0.79 3.04
CA LEU A 115 9.72 0.07 3.19
C LEU A 115 9.51 1.00 1.98
N GLY A 116 10.42 0.95 1.00
CA GLY A 116 10.38 1.75 -0.23
C GLY A 116 11.23 3.04 -0.13
N PRO A 117 10.99 4.03 -1.00
CA PRO A 117 11.78 5.28 -1.01
C PRO A 117 11.53 6.13 0.25
N LYS A 118 12.58 6.85 0.68
CA LYS A 118 12.53 7.89 1.72
C LYS A 118 12.21 9.25 1.09
N TYR A 119 11.93 10.26 1.91
CA TYR A 119 11.72 11.64 1.47
C TYR A 119 12.80 12.12 0.49
N GLU A 120 14.08 11.92 0.81
CA GLU A 120 15.19 12.35 -0.05
C GLU A 120 15.23 11.65 -1.41
N ASP A 121 14.83 10.37 -1.47
CA ASP A 121 14.76 9.64 -2.74
C ASP A 121 13.63 10.18 -3.62
N LEU A 122 12.50 10.57 -3.01
CA LEU A 122 11.39 11.22 -3.72
C LEU A 122 11.78 12.62 -4.20
N LYS A 123 12.49 13.38 -3.38
CA LYS A 123 12.99 14.71 -3.73
C LYS A 123 13.95 14.66 -4.92
N ARG A 124 14.81 13.63 -4.99
CA ARG A 124 15.72 13.39 -6.13
C ARG A 124 15.07 12.73 -7.35
N GLY A 125 13.99 11.98 -7.16
CA GLY A 125 13.39 11.13 -8.19
C GLY A 125 14.12 9.79 -8.41
N TYR A 126 15.13 9.48 -7.61
CA TYR A 126 15.89 8.23 -7.70
C TYR A 126 16.50 7.85 -6.36
N VAL A 127 16.84 6.56 -6.22
CA VAL A 127 17.64 6.01 -5.14
C VAL A 127 18.96 5.49 -5.70
N ILE A 128 20.04 5.58 -4.92
CA ILE A 128 21.27 4.86 -5.21
C ILE A 128 21.19 3.55 -4.44
N HIS A 129 21.02 2.44 -5.16
CA HIS A 129 20.82 1.14 -4.55
C HIS A 129 22.04 0.77 -3.70
N PRO A 130 21.90 0.44 -2.40
CA PRO A 130 23.03 0.32 -1.48
C PRO A 130 23.94 -0.86 -1.81
N LYS A 131 23.40 -1.92 -2.42
CA LYS A 131 24.18 -3.12 -2.80
C LYS A 131 24.84 -2.99 -4.17
N THR A 132 24.13 -2.48 -5.17
CA THR A 132 24.64 -2.43 -6.56
C THR A 132 25.27 -1.08 -6.91
N ARG A 133 25.06 -0.05 -6.09
CA ARG A 133 25.45 1.36 -6.33
C ARG A 133 24.84 1.98 -7.58
N GLU A 134 23.88 1.30 -8.21
CA GLU A 134 23.19 1.77 -9.39
C GLU A 134 22.12 2.80 -9.02
N ARG A 135 21.91 3.75 -9.94
CA ARG A 135 20.79 4.68 -9.88
C ARG A 135 19.52 3.95 -10.31
N VAL A 136 18.54 3.85 -9.41
CA VAL A 136 17.21 3.32 -9.71
C VAL A 136 16.18 4.44 -9.62
N ASN A 137 15.42 4.63 -10.69
CA ASN A 137 14.37 5.65 -10.73
C ASN A 137 13.25 5.33 -9.74
N VAL A 138 12.79 6.36 -9.03
CA VAL A 138 11.59 6.28 -8.19
C VAL A 138 10.43 6.83 -9.01
N GLY A 139 9.40 6.01 -9.24
CA GLY A 139 8.31 6.35 -10.15
C GLY A 139 8.83 6.62 -11.57
N LYS A 140 8.53 7.80 -12.12
CA LYS A 140 8.99 8.22 -13.45
C LYS A 140 10.44 8.76 -13.48
N GLY A 141 11.15 8.79 -12.35
CA GLY A 141 12.53 9.30 -12.30
C GLY A 141 12.64 10.81 -12.06
N ASN A 142 11.52 11.52 -11.99
CA ASN A 142 11.48 12.97 -11.83
C ASN A 142 11.54 13.38 -10.35
N PRO A 143 12.35 14.40 -9.98
CA PRO A 143 12.28 15.08 -8.70
C PRO A 143 10.86 15.48 -8.33
N LYS A 144 10.46 15.27 -7.09
CA LYS A 144 9.14 15.71 -6.58
C LYS A 144 9.25 16.96 -5.73
N THR A 145 8.28 17.87 -5.84
CA THR A 145 8.12 18.98 -4.90
C THR A 145 7.59 18.48 -3.55
N ASP A 146 7.69 19.32 -2.51
CA ASP A 146 7.17 18.95 -1.19
C ASP A 146 5.65 18.77 -1.23
N ALA A 147 4.92 19.65 -1.92
CA ALA A 147 3.50 19.47 -2.21
C ALA A 147 3.18 18.11 -2.86
N GLN A 148 3.93 17.68 -3.87
CA GLN A 148 3.73 16.38 -4.53
C GLN A 148 4.05 15.20 -3.60
N ILE A 149 5.01 15.35 -2.68
CA ILE A 149 5.34 14.33 -1.68
C ILE A 149 4.22 14.24 -0.63
N ILE A 150 3.69 15.37 -0.18
CA ILE A 150 2.56 15.45 0.75
C ILE A 150 1.31 14.78 0.16
N GLU A 151 0.98 15.10 -1.09
CA GLU A 151 -0.15 14.48 -1.81
C GLU A 151 0.08 12.97 -1.98
N GLY A 152 1.27 12.60 -2.45
CA GLY A 152 1.63 11.20 -2.68
C GLY A 152 1.61 10.35 -1.40
N ALA A 153 2.02 10.90 -0.25
CA ALA A 153 2.02 10.20 1.03
C ALA A 153 0.61 9.88 1.55
N GLN A 154 -0.40 10.63 1.12
CA GLN A 154 -1.81 10.36 1.43
C GLN A 154 -2.43 9.31 0.51
N ASN A 155 -1.65 8.71 -0.38
CA ASN A 155 -2.04 7.59 -1.22
C ASN A 155 -1.29 6.32 -0.78
N ALA A 156 -2.02 5.22 -0.67
CA ALA A 156 -1.48 3.96 -0.18
C ALA A 156 -0.38 3.38 -1.09
N GLY A 157 -0.49 3.62 -2.40
CA GLY A 157 0.41 3.10 -3.43
C GLY A 157 0.40 1.57 -3.52
N GLY A 158 1.20 1.01 -4.43
CA GLY A 158 1.31 -0.44 -4.61
C GLY A 158 0.13 -1.08 -5.34
N ASP A 159 -0.67 -0.30 -6.07
CA ASP A 159 -1.77 -0.80 -6.91
C ASP A 159 -1.28 -1.64 -8.11
N ASP A 160 0.03 -1.67 -8.34
CA ASP A 160 0.68 -2.53 -9.33
C ASP A 160 0.90 -3.97 -8.84
N MET A 161 0.61 -4.27 -7.57
CA MET A 161 0.50 -5.66 -7.10
C MET A 161 -0.87 -6.23 -7.49
N PRO A 162 -0.93 -7.49 -7.94
CA PRO A 162 -2.20 -8.17 -8.21
C PRO A 162 -2.86 -8.59 -6.89
N TRP A 163 -3.38 -7.61 -6.16
CA TRP A 163 -4.07 -7.80 -4.87
C TRP A 163 -5.29 -8.71 -5.01
N ASP A 164 -5.90 -8.74 -6.19
CA ASP A 164 -6.98 -9.65 -6.58
C ASP A 164 -6.61 -11.12 -6.53
N LEU A 165 -5.32 -11.47 -6.57
CA LEU A 165 -4.83 -12.84 -6.47
C LEU A 165 -4.39 -13.22 -5.04
N ILE A 166 -4.57 -12.33 -4.08
CA ILE A 166 -4.13 -12.50 -2.70
C ILE A 166 -5.34 -12.83 -1.81
N MET A 167 -5.14 -13.78 -0.90
CA MET A 167 -6.03 -14.05 0.23
C MET A 167 -5.38 -13.52 1.50
N GLU A 168 -6.19 -13.06 2.44
CA GLU A 168 -5.77 -12.88 3.82
C GLU A 168 -6.18 -14.10 4.64
N PHE A 169 -5.36 -14.44 5.62
CA PHE A 169 -5.67 -15.42 6.65
C PHE A 169 -6.18 -14.70 7.90
#